data_AF-A0A520I730-F1
#
_entry.id   AF-A0A520I730-F1
#
_cell.length_a   1.000
_cell.length_b   1.000
_cell.length_c   1.000
_cell.angle_alpha   90.00
_cell.angle_beta   90.00
_cell.angle_gamma   90.00
#
_symmetry.space_group_name_H-M   'P 1'
#
loop_
_entity.id
_entity.type
_entity.pdbx_description
1 polymer ?
#
loop_
_entity_poly.entity_id
_entity_poly.type
_entity_poly.pdbx_seq_one_letter_code
_entity_poly.pdbx_strand_id
1 'polypeptide(L)'
;NKAVLSQSTPLGELAGNVQPSIDLKSDTPVADTINRAIHTRRLQLFERLAERIGKLPSGAWNVAPDNVIVLPIVQSGRAEPYGILTIGLNPFRLLDEKYSGFFTLVGDQVATSFAEVFALEQERKRAEALAELDKAKTTFFSNISHEFRTPLTLLLGPIEEVLRDGGISREMEAKMELAYRNALRMQKLVNTLATAVLVRMHHRSRKHTTIIRKN
;
A
#
# COMPACT_ATOMS: atom_id res chain seq x y z
N ASN A 1 -1.14 -14.95 -6.06
CA ASN A 1 -1.47 -16.05 -5.12
C ASN A 1 -0.35 -17.08 -5.03
N LYS A 2 0.84 -16.66 -4.58
CA LYS A 2 1.92 -17.58 -4.21
C LYS A 2 2.21 -17.34 -2.73
N ALA A 3 2.31 -18.40 -1.94
CA ALA A 3 2.89 -18.31 -0.59
C ALA A 3 4.40 -18.35 -0.75
N VAL A 4 5.10 -17.32 -0.27
CA VAL A 4 6.55 -17.22 -0.36
C VAL A 4 7.13 -17.38 1.03
N LEU A 5 8.14 -18.24 1.17
CA LEU A 5 8.89 -18.40 2.41
C LEU A 5 9.68 -17.13 2.69
N SER A 6 9.24 -16.33 3.66
CA SER A 6 9.88 -15.05 4.00
C SER A 6 11.02 -15.22 5.00
N GLN A 7 10.87 -16.11 5.99
CA GLN A 7 11.87 -16.44 6.99
C GLN A 7 11.75 -17.90 7.45
N SER A 8 12.86 -18.50 7.85
CA SER A 8 12.92 -19.83 8.44
C SER A 8 13.95 -19.86 9.56
N THR A 9 13.68 -20.59 10.65
CA THR A 9 14.73 -21.09 11.56
C THR A 9 15.54 -22.16 10.79
N PRO A 10 16.82 -22.43 11.11
CA PRO A 10 17.73 -23.06 10.16
C PRO A 10 17.22 -24.43 9.69
N LEU A 11 16.89 -24.50 8.39
CA LEU A 11 16.52 -25.72 7.67
C LEU A 11 17.75 -26.60 7.35
N GLY A 12 18.96 -26.20 7.75
CA GLY A 12 20.20 -26.90 7.42
C GLY A 12 20.36 -27.12 5.90
N GLU A 13 20.80 -28.31 5.50
CA GLU A 13 21.03 -28.71 4.10
C GLU A 13 19.76 -28.75 3.22
N LEU A 14 18.56 -28.56 3.79
CA LEU A 14 17.28 -28.63 3.05
C LEU A 14 16.84 -27.30 2.42
N ALA A 15 17.67 -26.25 2.46
CA ALA A 15 17.44 -25.01 1.72
C ALA A 15 17.25 -25.23 0.20
N GLY A 16 17.74 -26.35 -0.35
CA GLY A 16 17.56 -26.73 -1.77
C GLY A 16 16.26 -27.51 -2.08
N ASN A 17 15.64 -28.16 -1.10
CA ASN A 17 14.46 -29.02 -1.31
C ASN A 17 13.14 -28.38 -0.88
N VAL A 18 13.17 -27.33 -0.06
CA VAL A 18 11.98 -26.55 0.27
C VAL A 18 11.76 -25.53 -0.85
N GLN A 19 10.68 -25.70 -1.62
CA GLN A 19 10.33 -24.72 -2.65
C GLN A 19 10.12 -23.34 -1.99
N PRO A 20 10.84 -22.30 -2.42
CA PRO A 20 10.78 -20.97 -1.80
C PRO A 20 9.42 -20.29 -2.03
N SER A 21 8.65 -20.78 -3.01
CA SER A 21 7.28 -20.36 -3.24
C SER A 21 6.39 -21.54 -3.56
N ILE A 22 5.24 -21.63 -2.89
CA ILE A 22 4.18 -22.58 -3.19
C ILE A 22 3.07 -21.84 -3.94
N ASP A 23 2.67 -22.36 -5.09
CA ASP A 23 1.48 -21.87 -5.78
C ASP A 23 0.23 -22.38 -5.05
N LEU A 24 -0.55 -21.45 -4.50
CA LEU A 24 -1.77 -21.77 -3.75
C LEU A 24 -2.91 -22.23 -4.65
N LYS A 25 -2.76 -22.12 -5.97
CA LYS A 25 -3.70 -22.66 -6.95
C LYS A 25 -3.34 -24.06 -7.42
N SER A 26 -2.20 -24.60 -6.99
CA SER A 26 -1.81 -25.97 -7.32
C SER A 26 -2.68 -26.98 -6.57
N ASP A 27 -2.98 -28.11 -7.21
CA ASP A 27 -3.75 -29.22 -6.63
C ASP A 27 -2.85 -30.11 -5.74
N THR A 28 -1.98 -29.47 -4.95
CA THR A 28 -1.06 -30.17 -4.05
C THR A 28 -1.66 -30.29 -2.66
N PRO A 29 -1.44 -31.41 -1.94
CA PRO A 29 -1.94 -31.56 -0.58
C PRO A 29 -1.52 -30.43 0.37
N VAL A 30 -0.33 -29.86 0.12
CA VAL A 30 0.22 -28.74 0.90
C VAL A 30 -0.56 -27.45 0.62
N ALA A 31 -0.79 -27.12 -0.66
CA ALA A 31 -1.61 -25.98 -1.05
C ALA A 31 -3.04 -26.11 -0.51
N ASP A 32 -3.64 -27.30 -0.57
CA ASP A 32 -4.97 -27.55 -0.01
C ASP A 32 -5.03 -27.31 1.50
N THR A 33 -4.03 -27.77 2.24
CA THR A 33 -4.00 -27.62 3.70
C THR A 33 -3.80 -26.15 4.09
N ILE A 34 -2.96 -25.43 3.36
CA ILE A 34 -2.80 -23.99 3.47
C ILE A 34 -4.13 -23.28 3.15
N ASN A 35 -4.78 -23.62 2.05
CA ASN A 35 -6.05 -23.03 1.65
C ASN A 35 -7.11 -23.30 2.73
N ARG A 36 -7.23 -24.52 3.25
CA ARG A 36 -8.14 -24.81 4.37
C ARG A 36 -7.82 -23.96 5.59
N ALA A 37 -6.56 -23.77 5.94
CA ALA A 37 -6.17 -22.91 7.06
C ALA A 37 -6.60 -21.45 6.83
N ILE A 38 -6.38 -20.90 5.64
CA ILE A 38 -6.80 -19.54 5.25
C ILE A 38 -8.32 -19.38 5.36
N HIS A 39 -9.08 -20.30 4.76
CA HIS A 39 -10.54 -20.19 4.68
C HIS A 39 -11.22 -20.43 6.02
N THR A 40 -10.78 -21.45 6.76
CA THR A 40 -11.36 -21.79 8.07
C THR A 40 -10.89 -20.86 9.18
N ARG A 41 -9.77 -20.15 8.96
CA ARG A 41 -9.07 -19.35 9.98
C ARG A 41 -8.77 -20.14 11.25
N ARG A 42 -8.47 -21.43 11.08
CA ARG A 42 -8.14 -22.36 12.17
C ARG A 42 -6.86 -23.11 11.84
N LEU A 43 -6.21 -23.58 12.89
CA LEU A 43 -5.09 -24.51 12.79
C LEU A 43 -5.51 -25.74 11.97
N GLN A 44 -4.66 -26.15 11.03
CA GLN A 44 -4.82 -27.39 10.25
C GLN A 44 -3.62 -28.30 10.50
N LEU A 45 -3.87 -29.60 10.60
CA LEU A 45 -2.83 -30.61 10.69
C LEU A 45 -2.51 -31.15 9.29
N PHE A 46 -1.23 -31.26 9.00
CA PHE A 46 -0.69 -31.98 7.86
C PHE A 46 0.06 -33.20 8.38
N GLU A 47 -0.44 -34.38 8.04
CA GLU A 47 0.16 -35.65 8.47
C GLU A 47 0.96 -36.30 7.34
N ARG A 48 1.89 -37.18 7.72
CA ARG A 48 2.67 -38.02 6.79
C ARG A 48 3.43 -37.18 5.78
N LEU A 49 4.11 -36.17 6.30
CA LEU A 49 4.89 -35.22 5.53
C LEU A 49 5.99 -35.90 4.72
N ALA A 50 6.66 -36.89 5.31
CA ALA A 50 7.78 -37.59 4.68
C ALA A 50 7.38 -38.30 3.39
N GLU A 51 6.13 -38.77 3.30
CA GLU A 51 5.61 -39.49 2.13
C GLU A 51 5.21 -38.56 0.99
N ARG A 52 4.95 -37.28 1.29
CA ARG A 52 4.38 -36.33 0.33
C ARG A 52 5.40 -35.30 -0.16
N ILE A 53 6.32 -34.87 0.70
CA ILE A 53 7.33 -33.84 0.36
C ILE A 53 8.76 -34.23 0.78
N GLY A 54 8.96 -35.43 1.32
CA GLY A 54 10.26 -35.89 1.81
C GLY A 54 10.54 -35.52 3.28
N LYS A 55 11.65 -36.03 3.82
CA LYS A 55 12.02 -35.85 5.23
C LYS A 55 12.48 -34.42 5.50
N LEU A 56 11.89 -33.78 6.50
CA LEU A 56 12.34 -32.51 7.05
C LEU A 56 13.63 -32.66 7.88
N PRO A 57 14.37 -31.57 8.12
CA PRO A 57 15.53 -31.62 8.98
C PRO A 57 15.05 -31.90 10.40
N SER A 58 15.69 -32.85 11.08
CA SER A 58 15.29 -33.25 12.43
C SER A 58 15.68 -32.22 13.50
N GLY A 59 16.50 -31.22 13.15
CA GLY A 59 16.89 -30.12 14.02
C GLY A 59 17.60 -30.63 15.27
N ALA A 60 17.06 -30.32 16.44
CA ALA A 60 17.60 -30.77 17.74
C ALA A 60 17.24 -32.23 18.09
N TRP A 61 16.48 -32.92 17.24
CA TRP A 61 16.00 -34.29 17.48
C TRP A 61 16.67 -35.29 16.53
N ASN A 62 16.67 -36.57 16.91
CA ASN A 62 17.18 -37.67 16.07
C ASN A 62 16.14 -38.20 15.07
N VAL A 63 14.90 -37.70 15.13
CA VAL A 63 13.79 -38.12 14.26
C VAL A 63 13.17 -36.89 13.61
N ALA A 64 13.03 -36.93 12.28
CA ALA A 64 12.39 -35.86 11.52
C ALA A 64 10.89 -35.75 11.88
N PRO A 65 10.35 -34.53 11.98
CA PRO A 65 8.92 -34.34 12.19
C PRO A 65 8.15 -34.85 10.96
N ASP A 66 7.19 -35.75 11.18
CA ASP A 66 6.31 -36.28 10.12
C ASP A 66 4.94 -35.57 10.09
N ASN A 67 4.62 -34.84 11.16
CA ASN A 67 3.40 -34.06 11.28
C ASN A 67 3.75 -32.57 11.39
N VAL A 68 3.00 -31.72 10.70
CA VAL A 68 3.17 -30.27 10.69
C VAL A 68 1.82 -29.61 10.96
N ILE A 69 1.80 -28.59 11.81
CA ILE A 69 0.64 -27.72 11.92
C ILE A 69 0.80 -26.50 11.02
N VAL A 70 -0.30 -26.09 10.43
CA VAL A 70 -0.44 -24.92 9.57
C VAL A 70 -1.38 -23.97 10.28
N LEU A 71 -0.83 -22.87 10.79
CA LEU A 71 -1.54 -21.89 11.59
C LEU A 71 -1.68 -20.56 10.81
N PRO A 72 -2.90 -20.11 10.51
CA PRO A 72 -3.09 -18.83 9.84
C PRO A 72 -2.90 -17.69 10.85
N ILE A 73 -2.05 -16.73 10.51
CA ILE A 73 -1.82 -15.54 11.33
C ILE A 73 -2.88 -14.51 10.96
N VAL A 74 -3.99 -14.47 11.71
CA VAL A 74 -5.15 -13.62 11.41
C VAL A 74 -5.36 -12.58 12.50
N GLN A 75 -5.82 -11.39 12.13
CA GLN A 75 -6.37 -10.42 13.08
C GLN A 75 -7.86 -10.25 12.84
N SER A 76 -8.60 -10.06 13.93
CA SER A 76 -10.02 -9.71 13.93
C SER A 76 -10.31 -8.54 12.98
N GLY A 77 -11.27 -8.74 12.06
CA GLY A 77 -11.71 -7.73 11.10
C GLY A 77 -10.99 -7.74 9.74
N ARG A 78 -9.91 -8.50 9.56
CA ARG A 78 -9.25 -8.65 8.25
C ARG A 78 -9.81 -9.84 7.46
N ALA A 79 -10.05 -9.65 6.16
CA ALA A 79 -10.52 -10.71 5.27
C ALA A 79 -9.45 -11.79 5.05
N GLU A 80 -8.20 -11.39 4.87
CA GLU A 80 -7.08 -12.28 4.60
C GLU A 80 -6.10 -12.33 5.79
N PRO A 81 -5.50 -13.49 6.10
CA PRO A 81 -4.41 -13.59 7.07
C PRO A 81 -3.22 -12.70 6.67
N TYR A 82 -2.43 -12.27 7.66
CA TYR A 82 -1.12 -11.65 7.43
C TYR A 82 -0.13 -12.63 6.80
N GLY A 83 -0.28 -13.91 7.11
CA GLY A 83 0.58 -14.98 6.65
C GLY A 83 0.19 -16.31 7.28
N ILE A 84 1.07 -17.28 7.12
CA ILE A 84 0.90 -18.64 7.63
C ILE A 84 2.17 -19.03 8.36
N LEU A 85 1.99 -19.58 9.55
CA LEU A 85 3.05 -20.17 10.35
C LEU A 85 2.95 -21.70 10.25
N THR A 86 4.00 -22.34 9.75
CA THR A 86 4.12 -23.80 9.72
C THR A 86 5.07 -24.27 10.81
N ILE A 87 4.66 -25.27 11.59
CA ILE A 87 5.45 -25.78 12.71
C ILE A 87 5.50 -27.30 12.65
N GLY A 88 6.71 -27.87 12.58
CA GLY A 88 6.92 -29.31 12.71
C GLY A 88 6.65 -29.78 14.13
N LEU A 89 5.80 -30.79 14.27
CA LEU A 89 5.44 -31.35 15.58
C LEU A 89 6.50 -32.37 16.04
N ASN A 90 6.68 -32.43 17.36
CA ASN A 90 7.51 -33.45 17.98
C ASN A 90 6.90 -34.85 17.72
N PRO A 91 7.64 -35.79 17.10
CA PRO A 91 7.16 -37.15 16.82
C PRO A 91 6.70 -37.94 18.06
N PHE A 92 7.22 -37.61 19.24
CA PHE A 92 6.93 -38.30 20.50
C PHE A 92 5.77 -37.70 21.29
N ARG A 93 5.10 -36.67 20.74
CA ARG A 93 3.99 -35.99 21.41
C ARG A 93 2.76 -35.93 20.52
N LEU A 94 1.67 -36.50 21.00
CA LEU A 94 0.37 -36.39 20.34
C LEU A 94 -0.15 -34.94 20.39
N LEU A 95 -0.82 -34.54 19.32
CA LEU A 95 -1.49 -33.25 19.26
C LEU A 95 -2.80 -33.30 20.05
N ASP A 96 -2.71 -33.03 21.35
CA ASP A 96 -3.87 -32.89 22.22
C ASP A 96 -4.45 -31.46 22.19
N GLU A 97 -5.57 -31.25 22.88
CA GLU A 97 -6.26 -29.96 22.93
C GLU A 97 -5.38 -28.87 23.59
N LYS A 98 -4.62 -29.22 24.64
CA LYS A 98 -3.74 -28.28 25.34
C LYS A 98 -2.59 -27.83 24.45
N TYR A 99 -2.02 -28.75 23.69
CA TYR A 99 -0.89 -28.49 22.81
C TYR A 99 -1.31 -27.71 21.58
N SER A 100 -2.48 -28.01 21.02
CA SER A 100 -3.11 -27.20 19.98
C SER A 100 -3.39 -25.78 20.46
N GLY A 101 -3.99 -25.65 21.66
CA GLY A 101 -4.28 -24.35 22.27
C GLY A 101 -3.03 -23.50 22.52
N PHE A 102 -1.92 -24.13 22.94
CA PHE A 102 -0.63 -23.43 23.06
C PHE A 102 -0.19 -22.82 21.73
N PHE A 103 -0.25 -23.56 20.62
CA PHE A 103 0.14 -23.01 19.32
C PHE A 103 -0.80 -21.92 18.84
N THR A 104 -2.11 -22.03 19.10
CA THR A 104 -3.05 -20.96 18.81
C THR A 104 -2.67 -19.67 19.55
N LEU A 105 -2.36 -19.74 20.85
CA LEU A 105 -1.92 -18.58 21.62
C LEU A 105 -0.64 -17.94 21.07
N VAL A 106 0.34 -18.77 20.65
CA VAL A 106 1.55 -18.28 20.00
C VAL A 106 1.22 -17.58 18.67
N GLY A 107 0.32 -18.15 17.87
CA GLY A 107 -0.16 -17.54 16.63
C GLY A 107 -0.84 -16.19 16.87
N ASP A 108 -1.68 -16.09 17.89
CA ASP A 108 -2.39 -14.85 18.25
C ASP A 108 -1.41 -13.77 18.71
N GLN A 109 -0.40 -14.12 19.51
CA GLN A 109 0.65 -13.19 19.92
C GLN A 109 1.45 -12.68 18.71
N VAL A 110 1.82 -13.59 17.80
CA VAL A 110 2.51 -13.24 16.56
C VAL A 110 1.63 -12.34 15.68
N ALA A 111 0.34 -12.64 15.56
CA ALA A 111 -0.61 -11.83 14.80
C ALA A 111 -0.74 -10.41 15.35
N THR A 112 -0.76 -10.26 16.68
CA THR A 112 -0.83 -8.97 17.36
C THR A 112 0.39 -8.11 17.03
N SER A 113 1.61 -8.65 17.18
CA SER A 113 2.84 -7.93 16.85
C SER A 113 2.91 -7.53 15.38
N PHE A 114 2.48 -8.42 14.47
CA PHE A 114 2.43 -8.09 13.05
C PHE A 114 1.40 -7.00 12.76
N ALA A 115 0.25 -7.00 13.42
CA ALA A 115 -0.80 -6.04 13.16
C ALA A 115 -0.35 -4.59 13.36
N GLU A 116 0.43 -4.33 14.42
CA GLU A 116 0.98 -3.01 14.70
C GLU A 116 1.91 -2.54 13.58
N VAL A 117 2.84 -3.41 13.16
CA VAL A 117 3.80 -3.11 12.08
C VAL A 117 3.07 -2.86 10.76
N PHE A 118 2.13 -3.73 10.39
CA PHE A 118 1.36 -3.58 9.16
C PHE A 118 0.48 -2.32 9.16
N ALA A 119 -0.10 -1.96 10.31
CA ALA A 119 -0.88 -0.74 10.44
C ALA A 119 -0.02 0.51 10.18
N LEU A 120 1.17 0.56 10.77
CA LEU A 120 2.12 1.66 10.58
C LEU A 120 2.61 1.75 9.13
N GLU A 121 2.95 0.62 8.50
CA GLU A 121 3.34 0.60 7.10
C GLU A 121 2.22 1.07 6.16
N GLN A 122 0.98 0.67 6.44
CA GLN A 122 -0.19 1.11 5.66
C GLN A 122 -0.43 2.61 5.82
N GLU A 123 -0.32 3.14 7.03
CA GLU A 123 -0.40 4.57 7.28
C GLU A 123 0.70 5.33 6.52
N ARG A 124 1.95 4.84 6.57
CA ARG A 124 3.08 5.43 5.86
C ARG A 124 2.85 5.43 4.34
N LYS A 125 2.43 4.31 3.76
CA LYS A 125 2.13 4.21 2.32
C LYS A 125 1.00 5.16 1.90
N ARG A 126 -0.04 5.30 2.72
CA ARG A 126 -1.12 6.26 2.46
C ARG A 126 -0.62 7.70 2.52
N ALA A 127 0.22 8.04 3.49
CA ALA A 127 0.82 9.36 3.60
C ALA A 127 1.73 9.68 2.41
N GLU A 128 2.56 8.73 1.98
CA GLU A 128 3.41 8.83 0.79
C GLU A 128 2.57 9.07 -0.47
N ALA A 129 1.54 8.24 -0.71
CA ALA A 129 0.65 8.39 -1.85
C ALA A 129 -0.11 9.74 -1.86
N LEU A 130 -0.54 10.21 -0.68
CA LEU A 130 -1.16 11.53 -0.55
C LEU A 130 -0.17 12.67 -0.85
N ALA A 131 1.10 12.53 -0.44
CA ALA A 131 2.14 13.50 -0.73
C ALA A 131 2.48 13.55 -2.22
N GLU A 132 2.57 12.39 -2.88
CA GLU A 132 2.77 12.31 -4.34
C GLU A 132 1.62 12.94 -5.10
N LEU A 133 0.36 12.66 -4.70
CA LEU A 133 -0.82 13.26 -5.31
C LEU A 133 -0.83 14.78 -5.14
N ASP A 134 -0.47 15.28 -3.97
CA ASP A 134 -0.39 16.73 -3.69
C ASP A 134 0.68 17.41 -4.56
N LYS A 135 1.84 16.76 -4.73
CA LYS A 135 2.91 17.21 -5.62
C LYS A 135 2.45 17.22 -7.08
N ALA A 136 1.88 16.13 -7.56
CA ALA A 136 1.37 16.02 -8.94
C ALA A 136 0.29 17.07 -9.23
N LYS A 137 -0.64 17.26 -8.29
CA LYS A 137 -1.68 18.30 -8.36
C LYS A 137 -1.07 19.70 -8.47
N THR A 138 -0.06 19.98 -7.65
CA THR A 138 0.64 21.28 -7.67
C THR A 138 1.30 21.54 -9.02
N THR A 139 2.08 20.58 -9.52
CA THR A 139 2.74 20.69 -10.82
C THR A 139 1.73 20.88 -11.95
N PHE A 140 0.65 20.11 -11.95
CA PHE A 140 -0.42 20.22 -12.93
C PHE A 140 -1.04 21.62 -12.98
N PHE A 141 -1.47 22.16 -11.83
CA PHE A 141 -2.09 23.50 -11.80
C PHE A 141 -1.10 24.61 -12.12
N SER A 142 0.16 24.48 -11.71
CA SER A 142 1.22 25.43 -12.05
C SER A 142 1.41 25.48 -13.56
N ASN A 143 1.64 24.32 -14.19
CA ASN A 143 1.90 24.22 -15.63
C ASN A 143 0.72 24.77 -16.44
N ILE A 144 -0.49 24.32 -16.14
CA ILE A 144 -1.71 24.80 -16.81
C ILE A 144 -1.86 26.31 -16.69
N SER A 145 -1.58 26.89 -15.52
CA SER A 145 -1.74 28.33 -15.32
C SER A 145 -0.75 29.13 -16.16
N HIS A 146 0.48 28.62 -16.32
CA HIS A 146 1.48 29.23 -17.20
C HIS A 146 1.10 29.08 -18.68
N GLU A 147 0.68 27.89 -19.09
CA GLU A 147 0.27 27.60 -20.47
C GLU A 147 -0.95 28.40 -20.91
N PHE A 148 -1.89 28.73 -20.01
CA PHE A 148 -3.01 29.61 -20.33
C PHE A 148 -2.67 31.10 -20.27
N ARG A 149 -1.71 31.53 -19.45
CA ARG A 149 -1.33 32.94 -19.33
C ARG A 149 -0.77 33.49 -20.66
N THR A 150 0.12 32.75 -21.30
CA THR A 150 0.77 33.17 -22.56
C THR A 150 -0.22 33.47 -23.69
N PRO A 151 -1.12 32.54 -24.10
CA PRO A 151 -2.09 32.82 -25.16
C PRO A 151 -3.10 33.90 -24.75
N LEU A 152 -3.50 33.99 -23.48
CA LEU A 152 -4.38 35.07 -23.02
C LEU A 152 -3.71 36.45 -23.13
N THR A 153 -2.43 36.57 -22.77
CA THR A 153 -1.67 37.81 -22.93
C THR A 153 -1.52 38.18 -24.41
N LEU A 154 -1.25 37.20 -25.28
CA LEU A 154 -1.18 37.41 -26.73
C LEU A 154 -2.52 37.80 -27.36
N LEU A 155 -3.65 37.37 -26.79
CA LEU A 155 -4.99 37.78 -27.21
C LEU A 155 -5.35 39.18 -26.71
N LEU A 156 -4.98 39.53 -25.48
CA LEU A 156 -5.29 40.83 -24.88
C LEU A 156 -4.57 41.99 -25.58
N GLY A 157 -3.30 41.82 -25.95
CA GLY A 157 -2.50 42.89 -26.55
C GLY A 157 -3.13 43.54 -27.80
N PRO A 158 -3.49 42.77 -28.85
CA PRO A 158 -4.15 43.31 -30.04
C PRO A 158 -5.53 43.91 -29.76
N ILE A 159 -6.28 43.36 -28.80
CA ILE A 159 -7.59 43.90 -28.42
C ILE A 159 -7.42 45.26 -27.73
N GLU A 160 -6.44 45.41 -26.84
CA GLU A 160 -6.11 46.69 -26.20
C GLU A 160 -5.67 47.73 -27.22
N GLU A 161 -4.84 47.35 -28.19
CA GLU A 161 -4.34 48.24 -29.24
C GLU A 161 -5.48 48.77 -30.12
N VAL A 162 -6.36 47.89 -30.60
CA VAL A 162 -7.52 48.26 -31.42
C VAL A 162 -8.51 49.15 -30.67
N LEU A 163 -8.75 48.88 -29.38
CA LEU A 163 -9.60 49.72 -28.53
C LEU A 163 -8.97 51.10 -28.27
N ARG A 164 -7.63 51.19 -28.20
CA ARG A 164 -6.91 52.45 -27.96
C ARG A 164 -6.83 53.35 -29.19
N ASP A 165 -6.65 52.76 -30.38
CA ASP A 165 -6.47 53.50 -31.64
C ASP A 165 -7.76 54.20 -32.11
N GLY A 166 -8.94 53.78 -31.63
CA GLY A 166 -10.21 54.48 -31.85
C GLY A 166 -10.73 54.51 -33.29
N GLY A 167 -10.12 53.75 -34.21
CA GLY A 167 -10.45 53.73 -35.65
C GLY A 167 -11.57 52.77 -36.06
N ILE A 168 -12.33 52.23 -35.10
CA ILE A 168 -13.36 51.19 -35.33
C ILE A 168 -14.79 51.73 -35.16
N SER A 169 -15.78 51.05 -35.73
CA SER A 169 -17.19 51.42 -35.53
C SER A 169 -17.63 51.17 -34.08
N ARG A 170 -18.63 51.92 -33.60
CA ARG A 170 -19.21 51.73 -32.25
C ARG A 170 -19.66 50.29 -31.97
N GLU A 171 -20.14 49.58 -32.98
CA GLU A 171 -20.57 48.18 -32.82
C GLU A 171 -19.37 47.24 -32.63
N MET A 172 -18.27 47.46 -33.37
CA MET A 172 -17.03 46.70 -33.23
C MET A 172 -16.34 47.01 -31.90
N GLU A 173 -16.37 48.27 -31.47
CA GLU A 173 -15.84 48.71 -30.17
C GLU A 173 -16.54 47.97 -29.02
N ALA A 174 -17.88 47.94 -29.02
CA ALA A 174 -18.65 47.20 -28.02
C ALA A 174 -18.33 45.69 -27.99
N LYS A 175 -18.10 45.08 -29.16
CA LYS A 175 -17.70 43.66 -29.29
C LYS A 175 -16.28 43.43 -28.74
N MET A 176 -15.33 44.33 -29.03
CA MET A 176 -13.95 44.23 -28.53
C MET A 176 -13.86 44.48 -27.03
N GLU A 177 -14.62 45.42 -26.48
CA GLU A 177 -14.72 45.59 -25.03
C GLU A 177 -15.26 44.34 -24.33
N LEU A 178 -16.27 43.69 -24.92
CA LEU A 178 -16.82 42.45 -24.36
C LEU A 178 -15.77 41.33 -24.37
N ALA A 179 -15.05 41.16 -25.48
CA ALA A 179 -13.97 40.19 -25.60
C ALA A 179 -12.85 40.46 -24.59
N TYR A 180 -12.44 41.72 -24.45
CA TYR A 180 -11.44 42.18 -23.48
C TYR A 180 -11.84 41.85 -22.04
N ARG A 181 -13.07 42.22 -21.64
CA ARG A 181 -13.60 41.92 -20.29
C ARG A 181 -13.63 40.41 -20.01
N ASN A 182 -14.00 39.59 -21.01
CA ASN A 182 -14.03 38.14 -20.85
C ASN A 182 -12.62 37.53 -20.72
N ALA A 183 -11.66 38.00 -21.52
CA ALA A 183 -10.26 37.57 -21.44
C ALA A 183 -9.62 37.94 -20.07
N LEU A 184 -9.88 39.15 -19.56
CA LEU A 184 -9.45 39.57 -18.23
C LEU A 184 -10.07 38.70 -17.11
N ARG A 185 -11.35 38.35 -17.22
CA ARG A 185 -12.01 37.43 -16.28
C ARG A 185 -11.35 36.06 -16.28
N MET A 186 -11.05 35.50 -17.46
CA MET A 186 -10.33 34.23 -17.58
C MET A 186 -8.93 34.30 -16.97
N GLN A 187 -8.17 35.36 -17.26
CA GLN A 187 -6.83 35.57 -16.71
C GLN A 187 -6.87 35.63 -15.17
N LYS A 188 -7.86 36.32 -14.61
CA LYS A 188 -8.05 36.41 -13.15
C LYS A 188 -8.39 35.05 -12.54
N LEU A 189 -9.25 34.25 -13.17
CA LEU A 189 -9.60 32.90 -12.70
C LEU A 189 -8.38 31.98 -12.68
N VAL A 190 -7.60 31.97 -13.75
CA VAL A 190 -6.37 31.16 -13.87
C VAL A 190 -5.36 31.56 -12.79
N ASN A 191 -5.13 32.86 -12.61
CA ASN A 191 -4.22 33.35 -11.56
C ASN A 191 -4.69 32.98 -10.15
N THR A 192 -6.00 33.08 -9.88
CA THR A 192 -6.57 32.74 -8.57
C THR A 192 -6.40 31.25 -8.25
N LEU A 193 -6.58 30.37 -9.25
CA LEU A 193 -6.34 28.93 -9.13
C LEU A 193 -4.87 28.64 -8.76
N ALA A 194 -3.91 29.26 -9.44
CA ALA A 194 -2.49 29.11 -9.13
C ALA A 194 -2.16 29.56 -7.70
N THR A 195 -2.64 30.75 -7.30
CA THR A 195 -2.39 31.31 -5.97
C THR A 195 -2.98 30.43 -4.86
N ALA A 196 -4.20 29.92 -5.04
CA ALA A 196 -4.84 29.05 -4.05
C ALA A 196 -4.06 27.76 -3.80
N VAL A 197 -3.46 27.18 -4.84
CA VAL A 197 -2.61 25.99 -4.74
C VAL A 197 -1.29 26.31 -4.02
N LEU A 198 -0.65 27.44 -4.38
CA LEU A 198 0.60 27.89 -3.75
C LEU A 198 0.46 28.22 -2.26
N VAL A 199 -0.65 28.85 -1.85
CA VAL A 199 -0.91 29.20 -0.45
C VAL A 199 -1.10 27.95 0.43
N ARG A 200 -1.74 26.89 -0.08
CA ARG A 200 -1.88 25.62 0.65
C ARG A 200 -0.53 24.97 0.95
N MET A 201 0.47 25.13 0.08
CA MET A 201 1.82 24.59 0.33
C MET A 201 2.54 25.31 1.48
N HIS A 202 2.45 26.65 1.52
CA HIS A 202 3.08 27.44 2.58
C HIS A 202 2.50 27.14 3.97
N HIS A 203 1.22 26.76 4.04
CA HIS A 203 0.60 26.42 5.32
C HIS A 203 0.95 25.01 5.82
N ARG A 204 1.28 24.06 4.93
CA ARG A 204 1.67 22.68 5.29
C ARG A 204 3.11 22.58 5.81
N SER A 205 4.02 23.43 5.32
CA SER A 205 5.45 23.41 5.71
C SER A 205 5.72 23.93 7.13
N ARG A 206 4.78 24.65 7.76
CA ARG A 206 4.94 25.23 9.12
C ARG A 206 4.39 24.37 10.27
N LYS A 207 4.21 23.06 10.11
CA LYS A 207 3.91 22.16 11.23
C LYS A 207 5.19 21.49 11.75
N HIS A 208 6.07 22.27 12.37
CA HIS A 208 7.12 21.72 13.24
C HIS A 208 6.45 21.22 14.53
N THR A 209 6.15 19.93 14.58
CA THR A 209 5.76 19.25 15.81
C THR A 209 7.04 18.86 16.55
N THR A 210 7.46 19.69 17.50
CA THR A 210 8.53 19.36 18.45
C THR A 210 7.93 18.47 19.55
N ILE A 211 8.19 17.16 19.50
CA ILE A 211 7.87 16.24 20.59
C ILE A 211 9.02 16.31 21.59
N ILE A 212 8.80 16.97 22.73
CA ILE A 212 9.70 16.92 23.88
C ILE A 212 9.41 15.60 24.61
N ARG A 213 10.31 14.62 24.50
CA ARG A 213 10.31 13.45 25.40
C ARG A 213 10.93 13.88 26.72
N LYS A 214 10.20 13.67 27.82
CA LYS A 214 10.72 13.77 29.18
C LYS A 214 11.55 12.50 29.46
N ASN A 215 12.76 12.67 29.99
CA ASN A 215 13.59 11.58 30.52
C ASN A 215 12.82 10.78 31.58
#